data_AF-A0A1C6SNE9-F1
#
_entry.id   AF-A0A1C6SNE9-F1
#
_cell.length_a   1.000
_cell.length_b   1.000
_cell.length_c   1.000
_cell.angle_alpha   90.00
_cell.angle_beta   90.00
_cell.angle_gamma   90.00
#
_symmetry.space_group_name_H-M   'P 1'
#
loop_
_entity.id
_entity.type
_entity.pdbx_description
1 polymer ?
#
loop_
_entity_poly.entity_id
_entity_poly.type
_entity_poly.pdbx_seq_one_letter_code
_entity_poly.pdbx_strand_id
1 'polypeptide(L)'
;MGEGGTDPGTGQQLGETVAALTADDVAPARRRQLLGRLVGQARARGVGDLFKPRGVVRWMVETVAEVAPHVPVRDLATLRRHFPGLDGDELADRLTRNAARATAGVGAAGGGASAVQWTVAPALLSAPVLLAAETVAVVAVELKLVGELHEVYGVPLPTSGSQRAVALVQSWASQRGINPMMPGVGVGAVLGTAARQELRDTLLKRFGRNLTTLGPFLTGAAVAGYLNRRATRALADELRTDLRRQAKALPGVPPGPPALPTGPGDPSS
;
A
#
# COMPACT_ATOMS: atom_id res chain seq x y z
N MET A 1 22.93 -24.06 -9.35
CA MET A 1 22.19 -23.12 -10.20
C MET A 1 20.74 -23.55 -10.12
N GLY A 2 19.92 -22.86 -9.31
CA GLY A 2 18.53 -23.22 -9.09
C GLY A 2 17.67 -22.02 -9.43
N GLU A 3 17.04 -22.05 -10.59
CA GLU A 3 16.06 -21.05 -11.00
C GLU A 3 14.81 -21.22 -10.14
N GLY A 4 14.72 -20.45 -9.07
CA GLY A 4 13.49 -20.25 -8.29
C GLY A 4 12.52 -19.37 -9.07
N GLY A 5 12.09 -19.82 -10.25
CA GLY A 5 10.99 -19.21 -10.96
C GLY A 5 9.72 -19.44 -10.17
N THR A 6 9.23 -18.40 -9.50
CA THR A 6 7.87 -18.38 -8.96
C THR A 6 6.90 -18.74 -10.09
N ASP A 7 6.25 -19.89 -9.96
CA ASP A 7 5.23 -20.37 -10.90
C ASP A 7 4.19 -19.26 -11.12
N PRO A 8 3.95 -18.80 -12.38
CA PRO A 8 3.00 -17.72 -12.67
C PRO A 8 1.60 -17.99 -12.11
N GLY A 9 1.20 -19.26 -11.97
CA GLY A 9 -0.07 -19.64 -11.32
C GLY A 9 -0.13 -19.28 -9.83
N THR A 10 1.00 -19.30 -9.12
CA THR A 10 1.07 -18.95 -7.69
C THR A 10 0.86 -17.46 -7.48
N GLY A 11 1.43 -16.61 -8.35
CA GLY A 11 1.29 -15.16 -8.24
C GLY A 11 -0.12 -14.66 -8.55
N GLN A 12 -0.77 -15.26 -9.53
CA GLN A 12 -2.18 -14.95 -9.82
C GLN A 12 -3.11 -15.29 -8.64
N GLN A 13 -2.92 -16.46 -8.02
CA GLN A 13 -3.70 -16.86 -6.84
C GLN A 13 -3.48 -15.93 -5.64
N LEU A 14 -2.25 -15.44 -5.45
CA LEU A 14 -1.94 -14.45 -4.41
C LEU A 14 -2.68 -13.15 -4.68
N GLY A 15 -2.61 -12.67 -5.92
CA GLY A 15 -3.33 -11.50 -6.41
C GLY A 15 -4.84 -11.57 -6.16
N GLU A 16 -5.47 -12.68 -6.53
CA GLU A 16 -6.90 -12.92 -6.29
C GLU A 16 -7.26 -12.92 -4.79
N THR A 17 -6.41 -13.53 -3.96
CA THR A 17 -6.63 -13.56 -2.51
C THR A 17 -6.53 -12.16 -1.91
N VAL A 18 -5.57 -11.35 -2.36
CA VAL A 18 -5.41 -9.96 -1.94
C VAL A 18 -6.57 -9.09 -2.42
N ALA A 19 -6.97 -9.20 -3.69
CA ALA A 19 -8.10 -8.46 -4.23
C ALA A 19 -9.37 -8.76 -3.43
N ALA A 20 -9.62 -10.05 -3.12
CA ALA A 20 -10.75 -10.46 -2.30
C ALA A 20 -10.63 -10.00 -0.84
N LEU A 21 -9.42 -9.94 -0.26
CA LEU A 21 -9.21 -9.51 1.13
C LEU A 21 -9.45 -8.01 1.31
N THR A 22 -9.10 -7.23 0.29
CA THR A 22 -9.24 -5.77 0.26
C THR A 22 -10.60 -5.30 -0.26
N ALA A 23 -11.45 -6.19 -0.76
CA ALA A 23 -12.80 -5.88 -1.22
C ALA A 23 -13.66 -5.25 -0.12
N ASP A 24 -14.71 -4.55 -0.55
CA ASP A 24 -15.66 -3.92 0.35
C ASP A 24 -16.57 -5.00 0.94
N ASP A 25 -16.82 -4.94 2.25
CA ASP A 25 -17.75 -5.83 2.96
C ASP A 25 -17.39 -7.32 3.01
N VAL A 26 -16.09 -7.62 3.08
CA VAL A 26 -15.64 -8.97 3.42
C VAL A 26 -16.13 -9.36 4.81
N ALA A 27 -17.10 -10.27 4.87
CA ALA A 27 -17.64 -10.82 6.11
C ALA A 27 -16.50 -11.36 7.01
N PRO A 28 -16.59 -11.24 8.34
CA PRO A 28 -15.52 -11.66 9.25
C PRO A 28 -15.05 -13.11 9.03
N ALA A 29 -15.99 -14.03 8.74
CA ALA A 29 -15.68 -15.42 8.44
C ALA A 29 -14.89 -15.57 7.13
N ARG A 30 -15.29 -14.86 6.06
CA ARG A 30 -14.59 -14.86 4.78
C ARG A 30 -13.21 -14.23 4.91
N ARG A 31 -13.07 -13.17 5.71
CA ARG A 31 -11.77 -12.52 5.98
C ARG A 31 -10.81 -13.50 6.65
N ARG A 32 -11.26 -14.24 7.67
CA ARG A 32 -10.45 -15.30 8.31
C ARG A 32 -10.04 -16.39 7.32
N GLN A 33 -10.95 -16.82 6.44
CA GLN A 33 -10.64 -17.80 5.40
C GLN A 33 -9.57 -17.30 4.42
N LEU A 34 -9.68 -16.05 3.96
CA LEU A 34 -8.71 -15.43 3.05
C LEU A 34 -7.34 -15.26 3.71
N LEU A 35 -7.30 -14.84 4.99
CA LEU A 35 -6.06 -14.80 5.76
C LEU A 35 -5.42 -16.19 5.91
N GLY A 36 -6.22 -17.24 6.14
CA GLY A 36 -5.72 -18.62 6.17
C GLY A 36 -5.13 -19.08 4.83
N ARG A 37 -5.78 -18.72 3.71
CA ARG A 37 -5.24 -18.96 2.36
C ARG A 37 -3.92 -18.23 2.14
N LEU A 38 -3.84 -16.98 2.58
CA LEU A 38 -2.63 -16.17 2.49
C LEU A 38 -1.45 -16.78 3.27
N VAL A 39 -1.71 -17.36 4.44
CA VAL A 39 -0.71 -18.14 5.20
C VAL A 39 -0.24 -19.38 4.42
N GLY A 40 -1.16 -20.09 3.75
CA GLY A 40 -0.82 -21.20 2.86
C GLY A 40 0.08 -20.78 1.69
N GLN A 41 -0.27 -19.67 1.04
CA GLN A 41 0.49 -19.11 -0.08
C GLN A 41 1.87 -18.60 0.34
N ALA A 42 1.96 -17.93 1.49
CA ALA A 42 3.23 -17.50 2.07
C ALA A 42 4.14 -18.70 2.38
N ARG A 43 3.58 -19.82 2.86
CA ARG A 43 4.33 -21.06 3.09
C ARG A 43 4.85 -21.65 1.77
N ALA A 44 4.00 -21.74 0.75
CA ALA A 44 4.36 -22.29 -0.57
C ALA A 44 5.45 -21.47 -1.27
N ARG A 45 5.47 -20.14 -1.06
CA ARG A 45 6.49 -19.23 -1.60
C ARG A 45 7.88 -19.43 -0.99
N GLY A 46 7.96 -20.06 0.19
CA GLY A 46 9.19 -20.18 0.94
C GLY A 46 9.55 -18.88 1.67
N VAL A 47 9.90 -19.02 2.95
CA VAL A 47 10.26 -17.91 3.85
C VAL A 47 11.68 -18.02 4.39
N GLY A 48 12.47 -18.98 3.87
CA GLY A 48 13.82 -19.27 4.34
C GLY A 48 14.81 -18.11 4.19
N ASP A 49 14.60 -17.21 3.23
CA ASP A 49 15.45 -16.02 3.08
C ASP A 49 15.13 -14.89 4.07
N LEU A 50 14.00 -14.97 4.78
CA LEU A 50 13.61 -13.96 5.78
C LEU A 50 14.50 -13.96 7.03
N PHE A 51 15.36 -14.96 7.21
CA PHE A 51 16.37 -14.97 8.26
C PHE A 51 17.56 -14.04 7.98
N LYS A 52 17.69 -13.52 6.75
CA LYS A 52 18.77 -12.60 6.36
C LYS A 52 18.20 -11.21 6.11
N PRO A 53 18.77 -10.12 6.66
CA PRO A 53 18.26 -8.76 6.44
C PRO A 53 18.10 -8.38 4.96
N ARG A 54 19.06 -8.74 4.11
CA ARG A 54 18.96 -8.52 2.65
C ARG A 54 17.88 -9.38 1.99
N GLY A 55 17.64 -10.58 2.51
CA GLY A 55 16.59 -11.48 2.02
C GLY A 55 15.18 -10.95 2.34
N VAL A 56 14.98 -10.39 3.54
CA VAL A 56 13.72 -9.73 3.94
C VAL A 56 13.35 -8.62 2.98
N VAL A 57 14.29 -7.73 2.69
CA VAL A 57 13.97 -6.59 1.82
C VAL A 57 13.72 -7.02 0.38
N ARG A 58 14.51 -7.96 -0.16
CA ARG A 58 14.23 -8.52 -1.49
C ARG A 58 12.83 -9.13 -1.55
N TRP A 59 12.48 -9.95 -0.56
CA TRP A 59 11.18 -10.59 -0.47
C TRP A 59 10.04 -9.56 -0.40
N MET A 60 10.22 -8.47 0.34
CA MET A 60 9.26 -7.36 0.41
C MET A 60 9.02 -6.73 -0.95
N VAL A 61 10.09 -6.46 -1.70
CA VAL A 61 10.00 -5.84 -3.02
C VAL A 61 9.25 -6.72 -3.99
N GLU A 62 9.62 -7.99 -4.05
CA GLU A 62 8.97 -8.98 -4.92
C GLU A 62 7.50 -9.11 -4.57
N THR A 63 7.18 -9.16 -3.28
CA THR A 63 5.80 -9.21 -2.78
C THR A 63 5.01 -7.98 -3.20
N VAL A 64 5.53 -6.77 -2.99
CA VAL A 64 4.87 -5.51 -3.36
C VAL A 64 4.63 -5.46 -4.87
N ALA A 65 5.63 -5.83 -5.68
CA ALA A 65 5.53 -5.83 -7.14
C ALA A 65 4.53 -6.86 -7.69
N GLU A 66 4.35 -7.97 -6.98
CA GLU A 66 3.38 -9.02 -7.32
C GLU A 66 1.97 -8.63 -6.90
N VAL A 67 1.80 -7.99 -5.74
CA VAL A 67 0.49 -7.63 -5.19
C VAL A 67 -0.10 -6.40 -5.86
N ALA A 68 0.69 -5.37 -6.12
CA ALA A 68 0.20 -4.06 -6.54
C ALA A 68 -0.75 -4.05 -7.76
N PRO A 69 -0.53 -4.84 -8.84
CA PRO A 69 -1.45 -4.89 -9.98
C PRO A 69 -2.86 -5.39 -9.64
N HIS A 70 -2.99 -6.18 -8.56
CA HIS A 70 -4.24 -6.79 -8.15
C HIS A 70 -4.98 -6.00 -7.08
N VAL A 71 -4.39 -4.92 -6.56
CA VAL A 71 -5.04 -4.08 -5.55
C VAL A 71 -6.16 -3.26 -6.21
N PRO A 72 -7.43 -3.44 -5.80
CA PRO A 72 -8.53 -2.67 -6.34
C PRO A 72 -8.51 -1.25 -5.77
N VAL A 73 -8.38 -0.26 -6.65
CA VAL A 73 -8.49 1.17 -6.31
C VAL A 73 -9.84 1.67 -6.78
N ARG A 74 -10.62 2.26 -5.87
CA ARG A 74 -11.94 2.81 -6.17
C ARG A 74 -11.82 4.25 -6.63
N ASP A 75 -12.46 4.58 -7.75
CA ASP A 75 -12.57 5.96 -8.21
C ASP A 75 -13.38 6.84 -7.24
N LEU A 76 -13.21 8.15 -7.35
CA LEU A 76 -13.89 9.11 -6.47
C LEU A 76 -15.42 8.98 -6.49
N ALA A 77 -16.01 8.69 -7.66
CA ALA A 77 -17.46 8.50 -7.78
C ALA A 77 -17.93 7.28 -6.98
N THR A 78 -17.18 6.19 -7.01
CA THR A 78 -17.41 4.97 -6.25
C THR A 78 -17.24 5.24 -4.76
N LEU A 79 -16.17 5.92 -4.36
CA LEU A 79 -15.94 6.29 -2.95
C LEU A 79 -17.10 7.11 -2.37
N ARG A 80 -17.62 8.10 -3.11
CA ARG A 80 -18.77 8.92 -2.68
C ARG A 80 -20.06 8.13 -2.56
N ARG A 81 -20.26 7.07 -3.36
CA ARG A 81 -21.38 6.13 -3.19
C ARG A 81 -21.24 5.29 -1.93
N HIS A 82 -20.03 4.82 -1.61
CA HIS A 82 -19.76 4.02 -0.41
C HIS A 82 -19.77 4.84 0.89
N PHE A 83 -19.47 6.14 0.81
CA PHE A 83 -19.43 7.05 1.94
C PHE A 83 -20.28 8.30 1.67
N PRO A 84 -21.63 8.17 1.63
CA PRO A 84 -22.51 9.30 1.33
C PRO A 84 -22.30 10.46 2.31
N GLY A 85 -22.25 11.67 1.77
CA GLY A 85 -22.08 12.90 2.55
C GLY A 85 -20.64 13.21 2.99
N LEU A 86 -19.65 12.37 2.64
CA LEU A 86 -18.23 12.67 2.87
C LEU A 86 -17.54 13.03 1.56
N ASP A 87 -16.68 14.05 1.59
CA ASP A 87 -15.85 14.46 0.47
C ASP A 87 -14.48 14.99 0.93
N GLY A 88 -13.54 15.15 -0.01
CA GLY A 88 -12.23 15.75 0.25
C GLY A 88 -11.54 15.19 1.50
N ASP A 89 -11.18 16.06 2.43
CA ASP A 89 -10.47 15.69 3.65
C ASP A 89 -11.27 14.79 4.60
N GLU A 90 -12.60 14.93 4.66
CA GLU A 90 -13.45 14.09 5.53
C GLU A 90 -13.54 12.65 5.00
N LEU A 91 -13.58 12.52 3.67
CA LEU A 91 -13.48 11.24 2.99
C LEU A 91 -12.09 10.62 3.20
N ALA A 92 -11.01 11.38 3.00
CA ALA A 92 -9.64 10.93 3.25
C ALA A 92 -9.45 10.45 4.70
N ASP A 93 -10.00 11.17 5.68
CA ASP A 93 -10.01 10.81 7.09
C ASP A 93 -10.74 9.48 7.35
N ARG A 94 -11.91 9.29 6.72
CA ARG A 94 -12.67 8.04 6.82
C ARG A 94 -11.89 6.87 6.26
N LEU A 95 -11.29 7.02 5.08
CA LEU A 95 -10.46 5.98 4.45
C LEU A 95 -9.25 5.63 5.31
N THR A 96 -8.55 6.63 5.83
CA THR A 96 -7.40 6.47 6.73
C THR A 96 -7.77 5.72 8.00
N ARG A 97 -8.90 6.08 8.64
CA ARG A 97 -9.40 5.38 9.83
C ARG A 97 -9.73 3.92 9.54
N ASN A 98 -10.35 3.64 8.40
CA ASN A 98 -10.73 2.28 8.01
C ASN A 98 -9.48 1.42 7.73
N ALA A 99 -8.53 1.94 6.95
CA ALA A 99 -7.27 1.26 6.67
C ALA A 99 -6.47 0.99 7.96
N ALA A 100 -6.32 1.99 8.83
CA ALA A 100 -5.62 1.81 10.10
C ALA A 100 -6.29 0.78 11.03
N ARG A 101 -7.63 0.66 11.01
CA ARG A 101 -8.35 -0.39 11.75
C ARG A 101 -8.13 -1.77 11.13
N ALA A 102 -8.11 -1.86 9.80
CA ALA A 102 -7.84 -3.10 9.09
C ALA A 102 -6.42 -3.62 9.38
N THR A 103 -5.39 -2.78 9.25
CA THR A 103 -4.00 -3.17 9.53
C THR A 103 -3.77 -3.50 11.00
N ALA A 104 -4.45 -2.81 11.92
CA ALA A 104 -4.46 -3.17 13.33
C ALA A 104 -5.03 -4.58 13.58
N GLY A 105 -6.14 -4.91 12.90
CA GLY A 105 -6.78 -6.22 12.98
C GLY A 105 -5.89 -7.35 12.45
N VAL A 106 -5.13 -7.10 11.39
CA VAL A 106 -4.14 -8.06 10.87
C VAL A 106 -3.06 -8.34 11.93
N GLY A 107 -2.47 -7.30 12.53
CA GLY A 107 -1.43 -7.47 13.55
C GLY A 107 -1.92 -8.07 14.87
N ALA A 108 -3.18 -7.78 15.25
CA ALA A 108 -3.81 -8.42 16.41
C ALA A 108 -4.09 -9.91 16.16
N ALA A 109 -4.51 -10.28 14.95
CA ALA A 109 -4.75 -11.69 14.57
C ALA A 109 -3.43 -12.48 14.46
N GLY A 110 -2.38 -11.87 13.89
CA GLY A 110 -1.06 -12.47 13.76
C GLY A 110 -0.32 -12.59 15.10
N GLY A 111 -0.24 -11.50 15.87
CA GLY A 111 0.43 -11.49 17.17
C GLY A 111 -0.34 -12.19 18.30
N GLY A 112 -1.66 -12.40 18.14
CA GLY A 112 -2.49 -13.19 19.06
C GLY A 112 -2.15 -14.68 19.03
N ALA A 113 -1.76 -15.19 17.87
CA ALA A 113 -1.17 -16.53 17.76
C ALA A 113 0.14 -16.58 18.55
N SER A 114 1.03 -15.59 18.39
CA SER A 114 2.35 -15.54 19.03
C SER A 114 2.33 -15.45 20.56
N ALA A 115 1.31 -14.84 21.17
CA ALA A 115 1.20 -14.69 22.63
C ALA A 115 0.77 -15.99 23.34
N VAL A 116 -0.03 -16.83 22.67
CA VAL A 116 -0.43 -18.16 23.19
C VAL A 116 0.68 -19.21 22.98
N GLN A 117 1.55 -18.98 22.00
CA GLN A 117 2.49 -19.97 21.46
C GLN A 117 3.74 -20.28 22.30
N TRP A 118 4.03 -19.54 23.38
CA TRP A 118 5.15 -19.86 24.28
C TRP A 118 5.00 -21.21 25.01
N THR A 119 3.82 -21.84 24.93
CA THR A 119 3.52 -23.11 25.61
C THR A 119 3.50 -24.34 24.69
N VAL A 120 3.63 -24.21 23.36
CA VAL A 120 3.56 -25.35 22.43
C VAL A 120 4.65 -25.25 21.34
N ALA A 121 5.69 -26.08 21.45
CA ALA A 121 6.90 -26.08 20.60
C ALA A 121 6.74 -26.12 19.05
N PRO A 122 5.68 -26.68 18.43
CA PRO A 122 5.59 -26.78 16.96
C PRO A 122 5.35 -25.45 16.22
N ALA A 123 4.87 -24.41 16.90
CA ALA A 123 4.42 -23.18 16.23
C ALA A 123 5.55 -22.19 15.89
N LEU A 124 6.70 -22.25 16.58
CA LEU A 124 7.87 -21.40 16.30
C LEU A 124 8.41 -21.57 14.87
N LEU A 125 8.20 -22.76 14.26
CA LEU A 125 8.56 -23.05 12.87
C LEU A 125 7.67 -22.32 11.84
N SER A 126 6.52 -21.80 12.24
CA SER A 126 5.56 -21.11 11.36
C SER A 126 5.59 -19.58 11.47
N ALA A 127 6.32 -19.03 12.44
CA ALA A 127 6.36 -17.59 12.70
C ALA A 127 6.78 -16.76 11.46
N PRO A 128 7.79 -17.16 10.66
CA PRO A 128 8.15 -16.40 9.46
C PRO A 128 7.04 -16.41 8.39
N VAL A 129 6.28 -17.51 8.30
CA VAL A 129 5.13 -17.62 7.37
C VAL A 129 4.00 -16.70 7.80
N LEU A 130 3.66 -16.68 9.09
CA LEU A 130 2.61 -15.81 9.62
C LEU A 130 2.97 -14.34 9.44
N LEU A 131 4.23 -13.98 9.72
CA LEU A 131 4.73 -12.61 9.53
C LEU A 131 4.68 -12.21 8.04
N ALA A 132 5.08 -13.10 7.13
CA ALA A 132 4.98 -12.88 5.70
C ALA A 132 3.53 -12.63 5.26
N ALA A 133 2.60 -13.47 5.68
CA ALA A 133 1.18 -13.31 5.36
C ALA A 133 0.58 -12.02 5.94
N GLU A 134 0.90 -11.68 7.19
CA GLU A 134 0.54 -10.40 7.81
C GLU A 134 1.07 -9.23 6.98
N THR A 135 2.32 -9.30 6.56
CA THR A 135 2.96 -8.23 5.81
C THR A 135 2.29 -8.02 4.45
N VAL A 136 1.98 -9.10 3.72
CA VAL A 136 1.24 -9.02 2.45
C VAL A 136 -0.11 -8.34 2.65
N ALA A 137 -0.86 -8.74 3.69
CA ALA A 137 -2.16 -8.16 3.99
C ALA A 137 -2.08 -6.67 4.34
N VAL A 138 -1.11 -6.26 5.15
CA VAL A 138 -0.88 -4.84 5.49
C VAL A 138 -0.52 -4.03 4.24
N VAL A 139 0.44 -4.51 3.44
CA VAL A 139 0.85 -3.86 2.18
C VAL A 139 -0.34 -3.69 1.24
N ALA A 140 -1.17 -4.71 1.07
CA ALA A 140 -2.36 -4.62 0.23
C ALA A 140 -3.34 -3.53 0.67
N VAL A 141 -3.60 -3.43 1.97
CA VAL A 141 -4.47 -2.39 2.55
C VAL A 141 -3.86 -1.00 2.35
N GLU A 142 -2.55 -0.85 2.57
CA GLU A 142 -1.86 0.42 2.38
C GLU A 142 -1.83 0.86 0.92
N LEU A 143 -1.55 -0.05 -0.03
CA LEU A 143 -1.59 0.25 -1.47
C LEU A 143 -2.99 0.69 -1.91
N LYS A 144 -4.05 0.05 -1.38
CA LYS A 144 -5.44 0.45 -1.65
C LYS A 144 -5.69 1.87 -1.13
N LEU A 145 -5.29 2.15 0.11
CA LEU A 145 -5.41 3.47 0.71
C LEU A 145 -4.67 4.54 -0.11
N VAL A 146 -3.43 4.27 -0.52
CA VAL A 146 -2.64 5.18 -1.36
C VAL A 146 -3.41 5.53 -2.64
N GLY A 147 -3.88 4.52 -3.37
CA GLY A 147 -4.64 4.73 -4.60
C GLY A 147 -5.91 5.54 -4.41
N GLU A 148 -6.65 5.28 -3.33
CA GLU A 148 -7.89 6.01 -3.06
C GLU A 148 -7.65 7.44 -2.59
N LEU A 149 -6.55 7.70 -1.88
CA LEU A 149 -6.17 9.07 -1.54
C LEU A 149 -5.80 9.86 -2.81
N HIS A 150 -5.11 9.24 -3.78
CA HIS A 150 -4.88 9.86 -5.08
C HIS A 150 -6.19 10.30 -5.77
N GLU A 151 -7.21 9.43 -5.74
CA GLU A 151 -8.56 9.75 -6.25
C GLU A 151 -9.24 10.88 -5.48
N VAL A 152 -9.17 10.87 -4.14
CA VAL A 152 -9.78 11.90 -3.28
C VAL A 152 -9.15 13.28 -3.49
N TYR A 153 -7.84 13.36 -3.66
CA TYR A 153 -7.14 14.63 -3.90
C TYR A 153 -7.07 15.04 -5.38
N GLY A 154 -7.68 14.27 -6.28
CA GLY A 154 -7.68 14.58 -7.72
C GLY A 154 -6.29 14.56 -8.35
N VAL A 155 -5.38 13.73 -7.82
CA VAL A 155 -4.04 13.52 -8.36
C VAL A 155 -4.03 12.17 -9.08
N PRO A 156 -4.32 12.14 -10.39
CA PRO A 156 -4.60 10.90 -11.10
C PRO A 156 -3.37 9.99 -11.15
N LEU A 157 -3.60 8.70 -10.89
CA LEU A 157 -2.65 7.65 -11.23
C LEU A 157 -2.80 7.27 -12.72
N PRO A 158 -1.76 6.69 -13.35
CA PRO A 158 -1.87 6.19 -14.72
C PRO A 158 -3.06 5.23 -14.90
N THR A 159 -3.71 5.27 -16.06
CA THR A 159 -4.89 4.42 -16.36
C THR A 159 -4.51 2.99 -16.70
N SER A 160 -3.31 2.75 -17.23
CA SER A 160 -2.84 1.40 -17.54
C SER A 160 -2.50 0.65 -16.25
N GLY A 161 -3.01 -0.58 -16.08
CA GLY A 161 -2.91 -1.31 -14.82
C GLY A 161 -1.47 -1.52 -14.32
N SER A 162 -0.54 -1.67 -15.24
CA SER A 162 0.89 -1.80 -14.98
C SER A 162 1.58 -0.51 -14.56
N GLN A 163 1.37 0.59 -15.29
CA GLN A 163 1.93 1.88 -14.90
C GLN A 163 1.28 2.39 -13.61
N ARG A 164 -0.01 2.07 -13.40
CA ARG A 164 -0.72 2.31 -12.14
C ARG A 164 -0.07 1.57 -10.99
N ALA A 165 0.23 0.29 -11.17
CA ALA A 165 0.92 -0.50 -10.15
C ALA A 165 2.28 0.10 -9.80
N VAL A 166 3.07 0.52 -10.80
CA VAL A 166 4.35 1.20 -10.58
C VAL A 166 4.17 2.51 -9.80
N ALA A 167 3.23 3.35 -10.21
CA ALA A 167 2.96 4.63 -9.55
C ALA A 167 2.46 4.45 -8.11
N LEU A 168 1.59 3.47 -7.86
CA LEU A 168 1.14 3.10 -6.51
C LEU A 168 2.31 2.70 -5.62
N VAL A 169 3.18 1.84 -6.14
CA VAL A 169 4.35 1.35 -5.39
C VAL A 169 5.34 2.47 -5.11
N GLN A 170 5.57 3.37 -6.07
CA GLN A 170 6.42 4.55 -5.88
C GLN A 170 5.86 5.51 -4.82
N SER A 171 4.56 5.79 -4.88
CA SER A 171 3.86 6.64 -3.90
C SER A 171 3.84 6.01 -2.50
N TRP A 172 3.60 4.70 -2.40
CA TRP A 172 3.68 3.98 -1.14
C TRP A 172 5.11 3.96 -0.57
N ALA A 173 6.11 3.74 -1.43
CA ALA A 173 7.51 3.73 -1.03
C ALA A 173 7.97 5.09 -0.51
N SER A 174 7.60 6.20 -1.18
CA SER A 174 8.03 7.55 -0.77
C SER A 174 7.70 7.87 0.67
N GLN A 175 6.53 7.45 1.14
CA GLN A 175 6.04 7.68 2.51
C GLN A 175 6.62 6.73 3.56
N ARG A 176 7.46 5.77 3.17
CA ARG A 176 8.26 4.97 4.09
C ARG A 176 9.71 5.50 4.19
N GLY A 177 9.94 6.74 3.74
CA GLY A 177 11.27 7.39 3.70
C GLY A 177 12.14 6.95 2.51
N ILE A 178 11.52 6.37 1.47
CA ILE A 178 12.21 5.87 0.27
C ILE A 178 12.08 6.94 -0.82
N ASN A 179 13.05 7.85 -0.92
CA ASN A 179 12.99 8.93 -1.91
C ASN A 179 13.05 8.36 -3.36
N PRO A 180 11.98 8.48 -4.18
CA PRO A 180 11.95 7.94 -5.55
C PRO A 180 12.71 8.81 -6.56
N MET A 181 13.22 9.98 -6.14
CA MET A 181 14.05 10.86 -6.98
C MET A 181 15.53 10.61 -6.69
N MET A 182 16.08 9.55 -7.29
CA MET A 182 17.49 9.56 -7.71
C MET A 182 17.55 9.90 -9.21
N PRO A 183 18.42 10.84 -9.64
CA PRO A 183 18.58 11.13 -11.06
C PRO A 183 19.15 9.89 -11.76
N GLY A 184 18.47 9.37 -12.80
CA GLY A 184 19.11 8.38 -13.67
C GLY A 184 18.24 7.44 -14.52
N VAL A 185 16.93 7.28 -14.28
CA VAL A 185 16.13 6.32 -15.06
C VAL A 185 14.93 6.99 -15.72
N GLY A 186 14.98 7.02 -17.05
CA GLY A 186 14.06 7.74 -17.91
C GLY A 186 12.61 7.25 -17.82
N VAL A 187 11.71 8.23 -17.90
CA VAL A 187 10.27 8.04 -18.09
C VAL A 187 10.06 7.38 -19.44
N GLY A 188 9.88 6.06 -19.46
CA GLY A 188 9.52 5.32 -20.68
C GLY A 188 10.39 4.09 -20.94
N ALA A 189 10.32 3.09 -20.06
CA ALA A 189 10.74 1.74 -20.43
C ALA A 189 9.98 0.70 -19.61
N VAL A 190 8.96 0.13 -20.27
CA VAL A 190 8.59 -1.30 -20.26
C VAL A 190 8.64 -2.04 -18.92
N LEU A 191 7.45 -2.48 -18.48
CA LEU A 191 7.21 -3.58 -17.53
C LEU A 191 8.23 -4.72 -17.70
N GLY A 192 9.26 -4.71 -16.87
CA GLY A 192 10.31 -5.71 -16.92
C GLY A 192 11.01 -5.78 -15.58
N THR A 193 11.64 -6.93 -15.34
CA THR A 193 12.46 -7.23 -14.16
C THR A 193 13.38 -6.10 -13.74
N ALA A 194 13.81 -5.21 -14.66
CA ALA A 194 14.57 -3.99 -14.37
C ALA A 194 13.87 -3.01 -13.42
N ALA A 195 12.58 -2.70 -13.61
CA ALA A 195 11.84 -1.81 -12.71
C ALA A 195 11.65 -2.44 -11.32
N ARG A 196 11.48 -3.78 -11.26
CA ARG A 196 11.45 -4.54 -10.00
C ARG A 196 12.82 -4.53 -9.32
N GLN A 197 13.90 -4.66 -10.09
CA GLN A 197 15.28 -4.65 -9.61
C GLN A 197 15.67 -3.27 -9.06
N GLU A 198 15.27 -2.20 -9.72
CA GLU A 198 15.53 -0.83 -9.30
C GLU A 198 14.76 -0.48 -8.03
N LEU A 199 13.48 -0.87 -7.97
CA LEU A 199 12.71 -0.83 -6.74
C LEU A 199 13.41 -1.66 -5.65
N ARG A 200 13.91 -2.84 -5.98
CA ARG A 200 14.62 -3.72 -5.04
C ARG A 200 15.85 -3.07 -4.46
N ASP A 201 16.70 -2.52 -5.29
CA ASP A 201 17.96 -1.94 -4.89
C ASP A 201 17.75 -0.64 -4.11
N THR A 202 16.66 0.09 -4.39
CA THR A 202 16.24 1.29 -3.65
C THR A 202 15.66 0.92 -2.27
N LEU A 203 14.82 -0.11 -2.17
CA LEU A 203 14.32 -0.63 -0.89
C LEU A 203 15.48 -1.20 -0.05
N LEU A 204 16.37 -2.01 -0.63
CA LEU A 204 17.52 -2.66 0.04
C LEU A 204 18.47 -1.68 0.73
N LYS A 205 18.73 -0.52 0.12
CA LYS A 205 19.70 0.46 0.63
C LYS A 205 19.21 1.20 1.88
N ARG A 206 17.90 1.24 2.18
CA ARG A 206 17.35 2.14 3.23
C ARG A 206 16.57 1.46 4.35
N PHE A 207 16.08 0.23 4.18
CA PHE A 207 15.51 -0.56 5.29
C PHE A 207 16.53 -0.91 6.40
N GLY A 208 17.84 -0.75 6.15
CA GLY A 208 18.88 -1.04 7.13
C GLY A 208 18.98 -0.08 8.32
N ARG A 209 18.30 1.09 8.30
CA ARG A 209 18.56 2.18 9.27
C ARG A 209 17.51 2.42 10.35
N ASN A 210 16.31 1.82 10.27
CA ASN A 210 15.18 2.16 11.15
C ASN A 210 14.59 0.97 11.97
N LEU A 211 15.35 -0.12 12.17
CA LEU A 211 14.86 -1.28 12.93
C LEU A 211 15.05 -1.20 14.45
N THR A 212 15.62 -0.12 14.98
CA THR A 212 16.08 -0.07 16.39
C THR A 212 15.21 0.77 17.34
N THR A 213 13.91 0.90 17.10
CA THR A 213 13.03 1.69 18.00
C THR A 213 11.78 0.95 18.44
N LEU A 214 11.94 -0.24 19.05
CA LEU A 214 10.87 -0.87 19.83
C LEU A 214 11.47 -1.48 21.10
N GLY A 215 11.36 -0.73 22.21
CA GLY A 215 11.75 -1.17 23.55
C GLY A 215 10.80 -2.22 24.15
N PRO A 216 11.05 -2.67 25.39
CA PRO A 216 10.49 -3.93 25.90
C PRO A 216 9.28 -3.72 26.82
N PHE A 217 8.02 -3.82 26.34
CA PHE A 217 6.86 -4.09 27.23
C PHE A 217 5.67 -4.80 26.54
N LEU A 218 5.40 -6.03 27.04
CA LEU A 218 4.17 -6.82 27.22
C LEU A 218 2.98 -6.75 26.20
N THR A 219 2.60 -7.95 25.70
CA THR A 219 1.42 -8.35 24.88
C THR A 219 1.58 -8.24 23.35
N GLY A 220 2.34 -9.16 22.75
CA GLY A 220 2.77 -9.12 21.33
C GLY A 220 1.67 -8.85 20.28
N ALA A 221 0.43 -9.25 20.52
CA ALA A 221 -0.73 -9.00 19.64
C ALA A 221 -1.22 -7.54 19.64
N ALA A 222 -1.43 -6.99 20.84
CA ALA A 222 -1.97 -5.65 21.00
C ALA A 222 -0.95 -4.59 20.54
N VAL A 223 0.34 -4.84 20.81
CA VAL A 223 1.44 -4.01 20.34
C VAL A 223 1.57 -4.07 18.82
N ALA A 224 1.59 -5.27 18.21
CA ALA A 224 1.65 -5.40 16.75
C ALA A 224 0.47 -4.68 16.06
N GLY A 225 -0.76 -4.87 16.57
CA GLY A 225 -1.92 -4.16 16.07
C GLY A 225 -1.82 -2.63 16.24
N TYR A 226 -1.35 -2.14 17.39
CA TYR A 226 -1.14 -0.72 17.63
C TYR A 226 -0.09 -0.11 16.70
N LEU A 227 1.04 -0.81 16.49
CA LEU A 227 2.12 -0.37 15.62
C LEU A 227 1.69 -0.30 14.16
N ASN A 228 0.99 -1.31 13.65
CA ASN A 228 0.41 -1.29 12.30
C ASN A 228 -0.57 -0.12 12.15
N ARG A 229 -1.46 0.06 13.13
CA ARG A 229 -2.41 1.18 13.16
C ARG A 229 -1.71 2.54 13.10
N ARG A 230 -0.61 2.71 13.83
CA ARG A 230 0.17 3.95 13.89
C ARG A 230 0.93 4.18 12.59
N ALA A 231 1.60 3.15 12.06
CA ALA A 231 2.37 3.23 10.82
C ALA A 231 1.47 3.58 9.63
N THR A 232 0.32 2.93 9.49
CA THR A 232 -0.63 3.21 8.40
C THR A 232 -1.20 4.64 8.49
N ARG A 233 -1.40 5.20 9.70
CA ARG A 233 -1.79 6.61 9.82
C ARG A 233 -0.69 7.56 9.42
N ALA A 234 0.53 7.33 9.90
CA ALA A 234 1.68 8.16 9.55
C ALA A 234 1.87 8.22 8.03
N LEU A 235 1.83 7.05 7.37
CA LEU A 235 1.86 6.94 5.91
C LEU A 235 0.77 7.79 5.24
N ALA A 236 -0.46 7.71 5.74
CA ALA A 236 -1.57 8.47 5.17
C ALA A 236 -1.41 9.98 5.39
N ASP A 237 -0.99 10.41 6.58
CA ASP A 237 -0.82 11.83 6.91
C ASP A 237 0.31 12.48 6.06
N GLU A 238 1.41 11.77 5.86
CA GLU A 238 2.50 12.21 4.96
C GLU A 238 2.01 12.26 3.51
N LEU A 239 1.33 11.21 3.02
CA LEU A 239 0.79 11.18 1.67
C LEU A 239 -0.19 12.31 1.40
N ARG A 240 -1.12 12.55 2.32
CA ARG A 240 -2.13 13.62 2.18
C ARG A 240 -1.45 14.99 2.10
N THR A 241 -0.38 15.19 2.85
CA THR A 241 0.41 16.43 2.78
C THR A 241 1.02 16.61 1.39
N ASP A 242 1.60 15.55 0.82
CA ASP A 242 2.19 15.58 -0.52
C ASP A 242 1.13 15.74 -1.62
N LEU A 243 0.02 15.02 -1.54
CA LEU A 243 -1.07 15.11 -2.52
C LEU A 243 -1.73 16.50 -2.51
N ARG A 244 -1.90 17.13 -1.34
CA ARG A 244 -2.36 18.53 -1.26
C ARG A 244 -1.40 19.49 -1.96
N ARG A 245 -0.09 19.26 -1.88
CA ARG A 245 0.91 20.08 -2.59
C ARG A 245 0.85 19.84 -4.09
N GLN A 246 0.76 18.58 -4.52
CA GLN A 246 0.66 18.21 -5.93
C GLN A 246 -0.63 18.73 -6.57
N ALA A 247 -1.77 18.60 -5.90
CA ALA A 247 -3.06 19.11 -6.36
C ALA A 247 -3.05 20.64 -6.60
N LYS A 248 -2.29 21.40 -5.80
CA LYS A 248 -2.09 22.85 -6.01
C LYS A 248 -1.15 23.17 -7.17
N ALA A 249 -0.22 22.27 -7.49
CA ALA A 249 0.75 22.44 -8.58
C ALA A 249 0.19 21.99 -9.94
N LEU A 250 -0.84 21.14 -9.94
CA LEU A 250 -1.62 20.82 -11.13
C LEU A 250 -2.28 22.11 -11.64
N PRO A 251 -2.08 22.50 -12.91
CA PRO A 251 -2.72 23.68 -13.48
C PRO A 251 -4.24 23.57 -13.31
N GLY A 252 -4.83 24.54 -12.60
CA GLY A 252 -6.26 24.78 -12.70
C GLY A 252 -6.61 25.19 -14.13
N VAL A 253 -7.85 24.93 -14.54
CA VAL A 253 -8.46 25.51 -15.75
C VAL A 253 -7.96 26.97 -15.91
N PRO A 254 -7.41 27.37 -17.07
CA PRO A 254 -6.90 28.73 -17.23
C PRO A 254 -8.02 29.72 -16.88
N PRO A 255 -7.72 30.86 -16.22
CA PRO A 255 -8.70 31.92 -16.09
C PRO A 255 -9.25 32.21 -17.48
N GLY A 256 -10.58 32.20 -17.61
CA GLY A 256 -11.25 32.56 -18.86
C GLY A 256 -10.65 33.86 -19.39
N PRO A 257 -10.55 34.02 -20.73
CA PRO A 257 -9.88 35.17 -21.33
C PRO A 257 -10.39 36.46 -20.69
N PRO A 258 -9.51 37.44 -20.43
CA PRO A 258 -9.88 38.68 -19.76
C PRO A 258 -11.11 39.26 -20.46
N ALA A 259 -12.13 39.62 -19.68
CA ALA A 259 -13.32 40.27 -20.21
C ALA A 259 -12.83 41.44 -21.08
N LEU A 260 -13.18 41.39 -22.37
CA LEU A 260 -12.86 42.45 -23.31
C LEU A 260 -13.33 43.77 -22.69
N PRO A 261 -12.49 44.83 -22.71
CA PRO A 261 -12.91 46.12 -22.22
C PRO A 261 -14.18 46.52 -22.97
N THR A 262 -15.26 46.74 -22.22
CA THR A 262 -16.45 47.39 -22.74
C THR A 262 -15.98 48.70 -23.36
N GLY A 263 -16.07 48.79 -24.68
CA GLY A 263 -15.70 49.98 -25.44
C GLY A 263 -16.47 51.21 -24.94
N PRO A 264 -15.93 52.41 -25.18
CA PRO A 264 -16.49 53.64 -24.66
C PRO A 264 -17.91 53.84 -25.19
N GLY A 265 -18.78 54.31 -24.30
CA GLY A 265 -20.22 54.42 -24.51
C GLY A 265 -20.62 55.11 -25.81
N ASP A 266 -21.68 54.59 -26.40
CA ASP A 266 -22.40 55.26 -27.47
C ASP A 266 -23.25 56.39 -26.85
N PRO A 267 -23.12 57.64 -27.29
CA PRO A 267 -24.01 58.70 -26.89
C PRO A 267 -25.29 58.65 -27.74
N SER A 268 -26.41 58.96 -27.09
CA SER A 268 -27.68 59.44 -27.67
C SER A 268 -28.73 58.38 -28.05
N SER A 269 -29.79 58.29 -27.25
CA SER A 269 -31.16 58.74 -27.62
C SER A 269 -32.06 58.78 -26.37
#